data_AF-A0A4Q3Z8I6-F1
#
_entry.id   AF-A0A4Q3Z8I6-F1
#
_cell.length_a   1.000
_cell.length_b   1.000
_cell.length_c   1.000
_cell.angle_alpha   90.00
_cell.angle_beta   90.00
_cell.angle_gamma   90.00
#
_symmetry.space_group_name_H-M   'P 1'
#
loop_
_entity.id
_entity.type
_entity.pdbx_description
1 polymer ?
#
loop_
_entity_poly.entity_id
_entity_poly.type
_entity_poly.pdbx_seq_one_letter_code
_entity_poly.pdbx_strand_id
1 'polypeptide(L)'
;SPLGFYAKQGLNVEVVKTAGWAVIRDKTMNKEYDAAHMLAPMPLAISLGLGAQAVPFTVPAIENINGQGITLAIKHKDKRDPKDWKGFKLAVPFDYSMHNYLLRYYLAEHGINPDTDIQIRSVPPPEMVANLRADNIDGFLAPDPVNQRAVYDGVGFIHILSKEIWDRHPCCAFAASQDFITQTPNTYAALLRAIIEATTYASKAENRKEIAAQIAPANYLNQPVTVVEQVLTGTFADGLGSVRKVPDRVDFDAFPWQSFAVWIMTQMQRWGQIKGDVDYATVAAKVYLATDAAKLMKQNGLTPPETTTKTFVVMGKTFDPAKPKEYLDSFKIKRAG
;
A
#
# COMPACT_ATOMS: atom_id res chain seq x y z
N SER A 1 -7.83 -16.63 12.49
CA SER A 1 -6.59 -16.32 11.75
C SER A 1 -5.74 -17.59 11.69
N PRO A 2 -5.14 -17.93 10.54
CA PRO A 2 -4.60 -19.26 10.30
C PRO A 2 -3.35 -19.60 11.12
N LEU A 3 -2.59 -18.58 11.55
CA LEU A 3 -1.32 -18.76 12.29
C LEU A 3 -1.42 -18.44 13.79
N GLY A 4 -2.63 -18.23 14.32
CA GLY A 4 -2.84 -18.13 15.77
C GLY A 4 -2.36 -16.85 16.49
N PHE A 5 -1.77 -15.87 15.79
CA PHE A 5 -1.24 -14.65 16.42
C PHE A 5 -2.27 -13.88 17.27
N TYR A 6 -3.53 -13.80 16.84
CA TYR A 6 -4.60 -13.18 17.64
C TYR A 6 -4.95 -13.99 18.89
N ALA A 7 -5.10 -15.31 18.75
CA ALA A 7 -5.45 -16.20 19.87
C ALA A 7 -4.36 -16.20 20.96
N LYS A 8 -3.08 -16.10 20.56
CA LYS A 8 -1.95 -15.92 21.47
C LYS A 8 -2.07 -14.66 22.33
N GLN A 9 -2.72 -13.62 21.82
CA GLN A 9 -3.01 -12.38 22.56
C GLN A 9 -4.36 -12.41 23.31
N GLY A 10 -5.02 -13.59 23.37
CA GLY A 10 -6.32 -13.75 24.02
C GLY A 10 -7.51 -13.22 23.21
N LEU A 11 -7.32 -12.98 21.90
CA LEU A 11 -8.35 -12.40 21.05
C LEU A 11 -9.06 -13.45 20.20
N ASN A 12 -10.38 -13.34 20.13
CA ASN A 12 -11.22 -14.02 19.14
C ASN A 12 -11.58 -13.04 18.03
N VAL A 13 -10.77 -13.00 16.97
CA VAL A 13 -10.91 -12.02 15.87
C VAL A 13 -11.61 -12.65 14.68
N GLU A 14 -12.67 -11.97 14.21
CA GLU A 14 -13.28 -12.21 12.91
C GLU A 14 -12.57 -11.38 11.83
N VAL A 15 -12.06 -12.03 10.78
CA VAL A 15 -11.43 -11.34 9.64
C VAL A 15 -12.42 -11.32 8.49
N VAL A 16 -12.98 -10.14 8.19
CA VAL A 16 -14.05 -9.97 7.21
C VAL A 16 -13.49 -9.51 5.86
N LYS A 17 -13.67 -10.35 4.83
CA LYS A 17 -13.34 -9.97 3.45
C LYS A 17 -14.37 -8.98 2.91
N THR A 18 -13.90 -7.82 2.43
CA THR A 18 -14.75 -6.74 1.93
C THR A 18 -14.49 -6.49 0.44
N ALA A 19 -15.55 -6.15 -0.31
CA ALA A 19 -15.53 -6.10 -1.78
C ALA A 19 -14.71 -4.94 -2.39
N GLY A 20 -14.36 -3.91 -1.61
CA GLY A 20 -13.56 -2.79 -2.12
C GLY A 20 -13.22 -1.75 -1.05
N TRP A 21 -12.30 -0.84 -1.40
CA TRP A 21 -11.73 0.13 -0.46
C TRP A 21 -12.72 1.21 0.01
N ALA A 22 -13.64 1.64 -0.84
CA ALA A 22 -14.72 2.54 -0.43
C ALA A 22 -15.61 1.90 0.64
N VAL A 23 -15.95 0.61 0.47
CA VAL A 23 -16.75 -0.14 1.45
C VAL A 23 -15.99 -0.35 2.75
N ILE A 24 -14.68 -0.63 2.69
CA ILE A 24 -13.82 -0.69 3.88
C ILE A 24 -13.86 0.65 4.63
N ARG A 25 -13.63 1.77 3.93
CA ARG A 25 -13.71 3.12 4.51
C ARG A 25 -15.06 3.32 5.22
N ASP A 26 -16.16 3.11 4.51
CA ASP A 26 -17.49 3.42 5.00
C ASP A 26 -17.87 2.55 6.21
N LYS A 27 -17.62 1.23 6.15
CA LYS A 27 -17.93 0.31 7.26
C LYS A 27 -17.10 0.60 8.50
N THR A 28 -15.80 0.87 8.37
CA THR A 28 -14.96 1.20 9.54
C THR A 28 -15.30 2.58 10.11
N MET A 29 -15.64 3.57 9.27
CA MET A 29 -16.11 4.88 9.75
C MET A 29 -17.45 4.78 10.49
N ASN A 30 -18.33 3.89 10.05
CA ASN A 30 -19.62 3.61 10.70
C ASN A 30 -19.52 2.67 11.90
N LYS A 31 -18.30 2.29 12.32
CA LYS A 31 -18.04 1.39 13.45
C LYS A 31 -18.63 -0.01 13.27
N GLU A 32 -18.89 -0.43 12.02
CA GLU A 32 -19.21 -1.83 11.72
C GLU A 32 -17.97 -2.73 11.85
N TYR A 33 -16.78 -2.14 11.70
CA TYR A 33 -15.50 -2.79 11.97
C TYR A 33 -14.71 -1.99 13.03
N ASP A 34 -14.14 -2.69 14.00
CA ASP A 34 -13.30 -2.09 15.05
C ASP A 34 -12.01 -1.46 14.50
N ALA A 35 -11.40 -2.16 13.54
CA ALA A 35 -10.16 -1.79 12.86
C ALA A 35 -10.14 -2.40 11.45
N ALA A 36 -9.21 -1.97 10.61
CA ALA A 36 -9.13 -2.43 9.23
C ALA A 36 -7.70 -2.49 8.69
N HIS A 37 -7.49 -3.45 7.79
CA HIS A 37 -6.45 -3.36 6.76
C HIS A 37 -6.84 -2.24 5.79
N MET A 38 -6.04 -1.19 5.68
CA MET A 38 -6.27 -0.05 4.81
C MET A 38 -5.05 0.29 3.97
N LEU A 39 -5.26 0.95 2.83
CA LEU A 39 -4.17 1.57 2.10
C LEU A 39 -3.62 2.71 2.96
N ALA A 40 -2.29 2.80 3.13
CA ALA A 40 -1.67 3.76 4.04
C ALA A 40 -2.15 5.22 3.90
N PRO A 41 -2.53 5.71 2.70
CA PRO A 41 -3.10 7.06 2.56
C PRO A 41 -4.54 7.23 3.05
N MET A 42 -5.33 6.17 3.21
CA MET A 42 -6.74 6.27 3.57
C MET A 42 -6.95 6.88 4.96
N PRO A 43 -6.25 6.48 6.04
CA PRO A 43 -6.42 7.12 7.35
C PRO A 43 -6.09 8.61 7.38
N LEU A 44 -5.12 9.06 6.56
CA LEU A 44 -4.80 10.47 6.37
C LEU A 44 -5.97 11.19 5.68
N ALA A 45 -6.49 10.63 4.59
CA ALA A 45 -7.63 11.18 3.87
C ALA A 45 -8.89 11.28 4.76
N ILE A 46 -9.19 10.23 5.54
CA ILE A 46 -10.31 10.21 6.49
C ILE A 46 -10.11 11.27 7.58
N SER A 47 -8.93 11.36 8.18
CA SER A 47 -8.64 12.35 9.24
C SER A 47 -8.70 13.80 8.75
N LEU A 48 -8.36 14.03 7.48
CA LEU A 48 -8.41 15.35 6.84
C LEU A 48 -9.77 15.67 6.19
N GLY A 49 -10.74 14.75 6.22
CA GLY A 49 -12.05 14.94 5.59
C GLY A 49 -12.00 15.00 4.06
N LEU A 50 -11.05 14.29 3.44
CA LEU A 50 -10.91 14.25 1.99
C LEU A 50 -11.88 13.21 1.40
N GLY A 51 -12.91 13.70 0.71
CA GLY A 51 -13.92 12.84 0.06
C GLY A 51 -14.94 12.20 1.00
N ALA A 52 -14.91 12.53 2.29
CA ALA A 52 -15.87 12.12 3.31
C ALA A 52 -15.81 13.08 4.52
N GLN A 53 -16.69 12.91 5.51
CA GLN A 53 -16.61 13.67 6.77
C GLN A 53 -15.32 13.32 7.52
N ALA A 54 -14.67 14.33 8.12
CA ALA A 54 -13.46 14.12 8.89
C ALA A 54 -13.74 13.27 10.14
N VAL A 55 -12.99 12.18 10.30
CA VAL A 55 -13.02 11.31 11.49
C VAL A 55 -11.58 11.02 11.92
N PRO A 56 -11.20 11.25 13.20
CA PRO A 56 -9.86 10.94 13.66
C PRO A 56 -9.53 9.45 13.48
N PHE A 57 -8.63 9.17 12.55
CA PHE A 57 -8.17 7.82 12.20
C PHE A 57 -6.67 7.72 12.31
N THR A 58 -6.17 6.52 12.59
CA THR A 58 -4.76 6.29 12.89
C THR A 58 -4.20 5.13 12.09
N VAL A 59 -2.88 5.11 11.99
CA VAL A 59 -2.01 4.07 11.44
C VAL A 59 -1.07 3.63 12.56
N PRO A 60 -1.45 2.61 13.34
CA PRO A 60 -0.60 2.09 14.40
C PRO A 60 0.53 1.18 13.90
N ALA A 61 0.35 0.56 12.73
CA ALA A 61 1.40 -0.23 12.09
C ALA A 61 1.25 -0.23 10.57
N ILE A 62 2.39 -0.32 9.88
CA ILE A 62 2.45 -0.68 8.47
C ILE A 62 2.43 -2.19 8.36
N GLU A 63 1.62 -2.75 7.48
CA GLU A 63 1.52 -4.21 7.37
C GLU A 63 2.48 -4.76 6.32
N ASN A 64 2.82 -3.97 5.30
CA ASN A 64 3.83 -4.36 4.33
C ASN A 64 4.52 -3.15 3.69
N ILE A 65 5.74 -3.40 3.26
CA ILE A 65 6.52 -2.51 2.39
C ILE A 65 6.74 -3.19 1.03
N ASN A 66 6.89 -2.40 -0.02
CA ASN A 66 6.94 -2.91 -1.40
C ASN A 66 5.68 -3.76 -1.72
N GLY A 67 5.83 -4.83 -2.52
CA GLY A 67 4.74 -5.77 -2.82
C GLY A 67 3.69 -5.26 -3.81
N GLN A 68 4.08 -4.34 -4.68
CA GLN A 68 3.25 -3.85 -5.78
C GLN A 68 4.07 -3.81 -7.07
N GLY A 69 3.41 -3.58 -8.20
CA GLY A 69 4.08 -3.42 -9.48
C GLY A 69 3.18 -2.76 -10.51
N ILE A 70 3.79 -2.28 -11.59
CA ILE A 70 3.07 -1.90 -12.80
C ILE A 70 3.05 -3.14 -13.69
N THR A 71 1.85 -3.62 -13.99
CA THR A 71 1.60 -4.72 -14.91
C THR A 71 0.86 -4.18 -16.12
N LEU A 72 1.32 -4.53 -17.32
CA LEU A 72 0.66 -4.16 -18.57
C LEU A 72 0.04 -5.38 -19.22
N ALA A 73 -1.01 -5.16 -20.02
CA ALA A 73 -1.59 -6.20 -20.85
C ALA A 73 -0.53 -6.77 -21.81
N ILE A 74 -0.58 -8.08 -22.09
CA ILE A 74 0.45 -8.74 -22.91
C ILE A 74 0.58 -8.14 -24.32
N LYS A 75 -0.50 -7.57 -24.86
CA LYS A 75 -0.53 -6.85 -26.14
C LYS A 75 0.40 -5.63 -26.19
N HIS A 76 0.80 -5.10 -25.03
CA HIS A 76 1.68 -3.93 -24.89
C HIS A 76 3.13 -4.29 -24.57
N LYS A 77 3.54 -5.55 -24.77
CA LYS A 77 4.92 -6.03 -24.50
C LYS A 77 6.02 -5.21 -25.20
N ASP A 78 5.69 -4.61 -26.34
CA ASP A 78 6.61 -3.80 -27.15
C ASP A 78 6.54 -2.29 -26.80
N LYS A 79 5.60 -1.88 -25.92
CA LYS A 79 5.41 -0.48 -25.47
C LYS A 79 5.93 -0.28 -24.05
N ARG A 80 7.25 -0.45 -23.87
CA ARG A 80 7.88 -0.39 -22.55
C ARG A 80 8.35 1.00 -22.13
N ASP A 81 8.49 1.95 -23.05
CA ASP A 81 8.73 3.34 -22.68
C ASP A 81 7.40 3.99 -22.26
N PRO A 82 7.27 4.54 -21.03
CA PRO A 82 6.04 5.19 -20.59
C PRO A 82 5.60 6.35 -21.50
N LYS A 83 6.51 6.94 -22.29
CA LYS A 83 6.16 7.96 -23.28
C LYS A 83 5.17 7.47 -24.34
N ASP A 84 5.15 6.16 -24.61
CA ASP A 84 4.24 5.53 -25.56
C ASP A 84 2.86 5.21 -24.96
N TRP A 85 2.62 5.55 -23.69
CA TRP A 85 1.40 5.19 -22.97
C TRP A 85 0.31 6.26 -23.07
N LYS A 86 0.49 7.31 -23.86
CA LYS A 86 -0.57 8.30 -24.09
C LYS A 86 -1.86 7.62 -24.57
N GLY A 87 -2.98 7.97 -23.94
CA GLY A 87 -4.29 7.38 -24.17
C GLY A 87 -4.55 6.06 -23.41
N PHE A 88 -3.58 5.53 -22.67
CA PHE A 88 -3.78 4.30 -21.89
C PHE A 88 -4.83 4.49 -20.79
N LYS A 89 -5.55 3.41 -20.50
CA LYS A 89 -6.41 3.27 -19.33
C LYS A 89 -5.71 2.42 -18.29
N LEU A 90 -5.19 3.03 -17.24
CA LEU A 90 -4.49 2.32 -16.16
C LEU A 90 -5.38 2.23 -14.92
N ALA A 91 -5.42 1.07 -14.28
CA ALA A 91 -6.16 0.91 -13.03
C ALA A 91 -5.28 1.03 -11.79
N VAL A 92 -5.89 1.53 -10.71
CA VAL A 92 -5.35 1.55 -9.35
C VAL A 92 -6.47 1.13 -8.39
N PRO A 93 -6.16 0.63 -7.17
CA PRO A 93 -7.19 0.11 -6.29
C PRO A 93 -8.15 1.19 -5.76
N PHE A 94 -7.63 2.39 -5.52
CA PHE A 94 -8.37 3.51 -4.97
C PHE A 94 -7.64 4.83 -5.20
N ASP A 95 -8.36 5.95 -5.19
CA ASP A 95 -7.76 7.28 -5.39
C ASP A 95 -6.79 7.67 -4.26
N TYR A 96 -7.14 7.34 -3.01
CA TYR A 96 -6.26 7.54 -1.86
C TYR A 96 -5.43 6.28 -1.61
N SER A 97 -4.46 6.02 -2.51
CA SER A 97 -3.62 4.84 -2.43
C SER A 97 -2.17 5.09 -2.86
N MET A 98 -1.24 4.33 -2.28
CA MET A 98 0.15 4.33 -2.71
C MET A 98 0.29 3.95 -4.19
N HIS A 99 -0.58 3.08 -4.68
CA HIS A 99 -0.66 2.71 -6.09
C HIS A 99 -0.92 3.91 -6.99
N ASN A 100 -1.90 4.76 -6.64
CA ASN A 100 -2.19 5.97 -7.40
C ASN A 100 -1.02 6.95 -7.35
N TYR A 101 -0.46 7.20 -6.16
CA TYR A 101 0.64 8.16 -6.05
C TYR A 101 1.93 7.70 -6.73
N LEU A 102 2.30 6.42 -6.61
CA LEU A 102 3.47 5.87 -7.28
C LEU A 102 3.28 5.80 -8.79
N LEU A 103 2.08 5.45 -9.27
CA LEU A 103 1.79 5.45 -10.70
C LEU A 103 1.88 6.86 -11.28
N ARG A 104 1.24 7.83 -10.62
CA ARG A 104 1.28 9.25 -11.01
C ARG A 104 2.71 9.79 -10.99
N TYR A 105 3.50 9.42 -9.98
CA TYR A 105 4.91 9.79 -9.88
C TYR A 105 5.70 9.22 -11.05
N TYR A 106 5.58 7.93 -11.30
CA TYR A 106 6.28 7.24 -12.38
C TYR A 106 5.97 7.86 -13.76
N LEU A 107 4.69 8.10 -14.04
CA LEU A 107 4.25 8.73 -15.29
C LEU A 107 4.78 10.16 -15.43
N ALA A 108 4.63 10.97 -14.38
CA ALA A 108 5.02 12.38 -14.39
C ALA A 108 6.54 12.55 -14.60
N GLU A 109 7.36 11.71 -13.98
CA GLU A 109 8.82 11.75 -14.18
C GLU A 109 9.24 11.27 -15.58
N HIS A 110 8.37 10.53 -16.29
CA HIS A 110 8.56 10.18 -17.70
C HIS A 110 7.87 11.16 -18.67
N GLY A 111 7.33 12.27 -18.18
CA GLY A 111 6.74 13.33 -19.00
C GLY A 111 5.28 13.08 -19.41
N ILE A 112 4.60 12.12 -18.79
CA ILE A 112 3.17 11.84 -19.00
C ILE A 112 2.37 12.50 -17.88
N ASN A 113 1.44 13.38 -18.23
CA ASN A 113 0.53 13.97 -17.27
C ASN A 113 -0.62 12.98 -16.96
N PRO A 114 -0.72 12.45 -15.72
CA PRO A 114 -1.69 11.42 -15.39
C PRO A 114 -3.15 11.89 -15.41
N ASP A 115 -3.41 13.19 -15.42
CA ASP A 115 -4.77 13.76 -15.46
C ASP A 115 -5.24 14.12 -16.88
N THR A 116 -4.35 14.17 -17.87
CA THR A 116 -4.69 14.65 -19.24
C THR A 116 -4.17 13.76 -20.36
N ASP A 117 -2.99 13.13 -20.22
CA ASP A 117 -2.43 12.27 -21.25
C ASP A 117 -2.97 10.83 -21.17
N ILE A 118 -3.49 10.39 -20.02
CA ILE A 118 -4.02 9.04 -19.78
C ILE A 118 -5.30 9.07 -18.94
N GLN A 119 -5.90 7.89 -18.73
CA GLN A 119 -7.00 7.70 -17.77
C GLN A 119 -6.55 6.79 -16.63
N ILE A 120 -6.61 7.27 -15.38
CA ILE A 120 -6.48 6.42 -14.19
C ILE A 120 -7.87 6.06 -13.69
N ARG A 121 -8.15 4.76 -13.51
CA ARG A 121 -9.44 4.24 -13.04
C ARG A 121 -9.30 3.56 -11.69
N SER A 122 -10.19 3.86 -10.75
CA SER A 122 -10.30 3.10 -9.51
C SER A 122 -11.03 1.77 -9.80
N VAL A 123 -10.33 0.65 -9.66
CA VAL A 123 -10.86 -0.70 -9.87
C VAL A 123 -10.47 -1.57 -8.67
N PRO A 124 -11.42 -2.25 -7.99
CA PRO A 124 -11.07 -3.15 -6.90
C PRO A 124 -10.09 -4.25 -7.34
N PRO A 125 -9.07 -4.59 -6.52
CA PRO A 125 -8.07 -5.61 -6.86
C PRO A 125 -8.65 -6.95 -7.39
N PRO A 126 -9.76 -7.50 -6.84
CA PRO A 126 -10.36 -8.74 -7.35
C PRO A 126 -10.83 -8.66 -8.81
N GLU A 127 -11.11 -7.46 -9.32
CA GLU A 127 -11.67 -7.23 -10.67
C GLU A 127 -10.61 -6.85 -11.70
N MET A 128 -9.39 -6.50 -11.26
CA MET A 128 -8.36 -5.94 -12.14
C MET A 128 -7.89 -6.91 -13.23
N VAL A 129 -7.62 -8.18 -12.90
CA VAL A 129 -7.16 -9.18 -13.88
C VAL A 129 -8.25 -9.47 -14.93
N ALA A 130 -9.51 -9.51 -14.52
CA ALA A 130 -10.63 -9.70 -15.42
C ALA A 130 -10.79 -8.51 -16.38
N ASN A 131 -10.66 -7.28 -15.87
CA ASN A 131 -10.69 -6.06 -16.70
C ASN A 131 -9.51 -5.98 -17.67
N LEU A 132 -8.32 -6.43 -17.26
CA LEU A 132 -7.15 -6.52 -18.14
C LEU A 132 -7.40 -7.53 -19.27
N ARG A 133 -7.91 -8.72 -18.93
CA ARG A 133 -8.26 -9.76 -19.91
C ARG A 133 -9.32 -9.31 -20.92
N ALA A 134 -10.29 -8.53 -20.45
CA ALA A 134 -11.39 -8.02 -21.27
C ALA A 134 -11.04 -6.74 -22.05
N ASP A 135 -9.77 -6.31 -22.05
CA ASP A 135 -9.31 -5.08 -22.72
C ASP A 135 -9.99 -3.78 -22.25
N ASN A 136 -10.59 -3.79 -21.05
CA ASN A 136 -11.19 -2.60 -20.43
C ASN A 136 -10.12 -1.62 -19.90
N ILE A 137 -8.94 -2.15 -19.60
CA ILE A 137 -7.74 -1.41 -19.15
C ILE A 137 -6.50 -1.93 -19.88
N ASP A 138 -5.50 -1.07 -20.03
CA ASP A 138 -4.22 -1.37 -20.68
C ASP A 138 -3.17 -1.89 -19.69
N GLY A 139 -3.40 -1.66 -18.40
CA GLY A 139 -2.52 -2.08 -17.33
C GLY A 139 -3.01 -1.57 -15.99
N PHE A 140 -2.22 -1.80 -14.95
CA PHE A 140 -2.50 -1.33 -13.61
C PHE A 140 -1.22 -1.17 -12.79
N LEU A 141 -1.28 -0.30 -11.77
CA LEU A 141 -0.40 -0.42 -10.62
C LEU A 141 -1.21 -1.05 -9.49
N ALA A 142 -0.92 -2.30 -9.15
CA ALA A 142 -1.74 -3.10 -8.24
C ALA A 142 -0.90 -3.76 -7.13
N PRO A 143 -1.53 -4.16 -6.01
CA PRO A 143 -0.86 -4.94 -4.99
C PRO A 143 -0.71 -6.38 -5.44
N ASP A 144 0.35 -7.05 -4.99
CA ASP A 144 0.41 -8.49 -5.11
C ASP A 144 -0.66 -9.18 -4.23
N PRO A 145 -1.18 -10.35 -4.64
CA PRO A 145 -0.76 -11.17 -5.78
C PRO A 145 -1.38 -10.81 -7.13
N VAL A 146 -2.10 -9.68 -7.29
CA VAL A 146 -2.81 -9.33 -8.54
C VAL A 146 -1.86 -9.27 -9.74
N ASN A 147 -0.66 -8.67 -9.58
CA ASN A 147 0.34 -8.62 -10.66
C ASN A 147 0.78 -10.02 -11.07
N GLN A 148 1.12 -10.87 -10.08
CA GLN A 148 1.56 -12.23 -10.37
C GLN A 148 0.43 -13.08 -10.95
N ARG A 149 -0.82 -12.81 -10.56
CA ARG A 149 -1.98 -13.50 -11.11
C ARG A 149 -2.18 -13.17 -12.59
N ALA A 150 -1.98 -11.92 -13.02
CA ALA A 150 -2.04 -11.55 -14.43
C ALA A 150 -0.96 -12.25 -15.28
N VAL A 151 0.25 -12.42 -14.72
CA VAL A 151 1.32 -13.21 -15.36
C VAL A 151 0.95 -14.68 -15.43
N TYR A 152 0.49 -15.26 -14.31
CA TYR A 152 0.10 -16.67 -14.23
C TYR A 152 -1.01 -17.02 -15.23
N ASP A 153 -1.98 -16.12 -15.39
CA ASP A 153 -3.08 -16.26 -16.34
C ASP A 153 -2.67 -15.93 -17.80
N GLY A 154 -1.43 -15.53 -18.05
CA GLY A 154 -0.91 -15.21 -19.39
C GLY A 154 -1.48 -13.93 -20.03
N VAL A 155 -2.16 -13.08 -19.25
CA VAL A 155 -2.84 -11.88 -19.75
C VAL A 155 -2.04 -10.60 -19.61
N GLY A 156 -0.98 -10.61 -18.79
CA GLY A 156 -0.13 -9.46 -18.58
C GLY A 156 1.30 -9.82 -18.22
N PHE A 157 2.16 -8.80 -18.23
CA PHE A 157 3.56 -8.90 -17.83
C PHE A 157 3.91 -7.80 -16.83
N ILE A 158 4.83 -8.08 -15.92
CA ILE A 158 5.32 -7.12 -14.94
C ILE A 158 6.32 -6.20 -15.63
N HIS A 159 5.93 -4.94 -15.83
CA HIS A 159 6.78 -3.92 -16.43
C HIS A 159 7.89 -3.48 -15.46
N ILE A 160 7.50 -3.17 -14.22
CA ILE A 160 8.42 -2.74 -13.15
C ILE A 160 7.80 -3.06 -11.77
N LEU A 161 8.64 -3.40 -10.78
CA LEU A 161 8.19 -3.50 -9.40
C LEU A 161 8.15 -2.10 -8.76
N SER A 162 7.19 -1.83 -7.87
CA SER A 162 7.07 -0.52 -7.22
C SER A 162 8.29 -0.15 -6.37
N LYS A 163 9.04 -1.15 -5.86
CA LYS A 163 10.31 -0.94 -5.16
C LYS A 163 11.39 -0.26 -6.01
N GLU A 164 11.30 -0.39 -7.34
CA GLU A 164 12.21 0.27 -8.27
C GLU A 164 11.85 1.76 -8.45
N ILE A 165 10.64 2.16 -8.04
CA ILE A 165 10.19 3.57 -7.96
C ILE A 165 10.60 4.16 -6.60
N TRP A 166 10.28 3.45 -5.51
CA TRP A 166 10.64 3.82 -4.14
C TRP A 166 10.89 2.55 -3.33
N ASP A 167 12.15 2.25 -3.04
CA ASP A 167 12.47 1.07 -2.25
C ASP A 167 12.00 1.21 -0.79
N ARG A 168 11.42 0.12 -0.27
CA ARG A 168 10.81 0.00 1.06
C ARG A 168 9.68 1.01 1.31
N HIS A 169 8.95 1.40 0.27
CA HIS A 169 7.79 2.28 0.41
C HIS A 169 6.68 1.59 1.22
N PRO A 170 5.88 2.34 2.02
CA PRO A 170 4.72 1.77 2.69
C PRO A 170 3.64 1.38 1.66
N CYS A 171 2.83 0.38 1.97
CA CYS A 171 1.69 0.00 1.13
C CYS A 171 0.40 0.00 1.96
N CYS A 172 0.15 -1.07 2.70
CA CYS A 172 -1.02 -1.23 3.55
C CYS A 172 -0.66 -1.02 5.01
N ALA A 173 -1.68 -0.67 5.78
CA ALA A 173 -1.59 -0.28 7.17
C ALA A 173 -2.71 -0.95 7.95
N PHE A 174 -2.37 -1.38 9.17
CA PHE A 174 -3.36 -1.57 10.20
C PHE A 174 -3.87 -0.17 10.57
N ALA A 175 -5.18 0.03 10.51
CA ALA A 175 -5.83 1.29 10.77
C ALA A 175 -6.94 1.12 11.80
N ALA A 176 -7.04 2.09 12.71
CA ALA A 176 -8.07 2.11 13.74
C ALA A 176 -8.55 3.55 13.98
N SER A 177 -9.82 3.68 14.36
CA SER A 177 -10.34 4.97 14.80
C SER A 177 -9.71 5.37 16.14
N GLN A 178 -9.52 6.67 16.37
CA GLN A 178 -9.06 7.15 17.67
C GLN A 178 -10.03 6.74 18.80
N ASP A 179 -11.32 6.68 18.48
CA ASP A 179 -12.38 6.27 19.40
C ASP A 179 -12.19 4.82 19.88
N PHE A 180 -11.95 3.88 18.97
CA PHE A 180 -11.68 2.48 19.31
C PHE A 180 -10.44 2.35 20.21
N ILE A 181 -9.35 3.07 19.88
CA ILE A 181 -8.12 3.08 20.66
C ILE A 181 -8.38 3.57 22.09
N THR A 182 -9.15 4.65 22.24
CA THR A 182 -9.43 5.26 23.54
C THR A 182 -10.41 4.46 24.37
N GLN A 183 -11.46 3.89 23.77
CA GLN A 183 -12.48 3.14 24.50
C GLN A 183 -12.06 1.71 24.85
N THR A 184 -11.21 1.10 24.03
CA THR A 184 -10.80 -0.31 24.21
C THR A 184 -9.27 -0.52 24.19
N PRO A 185 -8.50 0.24 25.00
CA PRO A 185 -7.05 0.31 24.88
C PRO A 185 -6.33 -1.04 25.06
N ASN A 186 -6.86 -1.94 25.89
CA ASN A 186 -6.31 -3.27 26.09
C ASN A 186 -6.49 -4.17 24.86
N THR A 187 -7.68 -4.15 24.25
CA THR A 187 -7.99 -4.89 23.01
C THR A 187 -7.16 -4.36 21.86
N TYR A 188 -7.08 -3.03 21.73
CA TYR A 188 -6.22 -2.38 20.74
C TYR A 188 -4.74 -2.78 20.91
N ALA A 189 -4.18 -2.74 22.13
CA ALA A 189 -2.80 -3.12 22.36
C ALA A 189 -2.55 -4.60 22.05
N ALA A 190 -3.50 -5.48 22.36
CA ALA A 190 -3.44 -6.90 21.99
C ALA A 190 -3.48 -7.12 20.48
N LEU A 191 -4.34 -6.39 19.75
CA LEU A 191 -4.40 -6.44 18.28
C LEU A 191 -3.09 -5.97 17.67
N LEU A 192 -2.56 -4.82 18.12
CA LEU A 192 -1.32 -4.27 17.60
C LEU A 192 -0.12 -5.19 17.87
N ARG A 193 -0.03 -5.81 19.05
CA ARG A 193 1.00 -6.83 19.31
C ARG A 193 0.88 -8.02 18.37
N ALA A 194 -0.33 -8.53 18.10
CA ALA A 194 -0.53 -9.62 17.15
C ALA A 194 -0.07 -9.25 15.73
N ILE A 195 -0.35 -8.02 15.28
CA ILE A 195 0.10 -7.51 13.98
C ILE A 195 1.62 -7.36 13.93
N ILE A 196 2.25 -6.80 14.96
CA ILE A 196 3.72 -6.68 15.06
C ILE A 196 4.37 -8.07 15.04
N GLU A 197 3.83 -9.05 15.75
CA GLU A 197 4.32 -10.43 15.73
C GLU A 197 4.15 -11.07 14.35
N ALA A 198 2.99 -10.91 13.71
CA ALA A 198 2.70 -11.48 12.40
C ALA A 198 3.60 -10.88 11.29
N THR A 199 3.81 -9.56 11.31
CA THR A 199 4.72 -8.87 10.37
C THR A 199 6.18 -9.32 10.58
N THR A 200 6.63 -9.43 11.83
CA THR A 200 7.97 -9.97 12.15
C THR A 200 8.12 -11.43 11.70
N TYR A 201 7.07 -12.23 11.85
CA TYR A 201 7.08 -13.61 11.38
C TYR A 201 7.14 -13.66 9.84
N ALA A 202 6.43 -12.77 9.15
CA ALA A 202 6.40 -12.69 7.69
C ALA A 202 7.67 -12.11 7.05
N SER A 203 8.42 -11.28 7.77
CA SER A 203 9.69 -10.73 7.28
C SER A 203 10.78 -11.80 7.13
N LYS A 204 10.68 -12.91 7.88
CA LYS A 204 11.60 -14.05 7.83
C LYS A 204 11.37 -14.90 6.59
N ALA A 205 12.40 -15.01 5.75
CA ALA A 205 12.32 -15.70 4.46
C ALA A 205 11.88 -17.17 4.59
N GLU A 206 12.32 -17.86 5.65
CA GLU A 206 12.00 -19.26 5.94
C GLU A 206 10.50 -19.50 6.18
N ASN A 207 9.77 -18.49 6.64
CA ASN A 207 8.34 -18.61 6.96
C ASN A 207 7.43 -18.36 5.75
N ARG A 208 7.96 -17.73 4.69
CA ARG A 208 7.15 -17.17 3.60
C ARG A 208 6.38 -18.21 2.80
N LYS A 209 6.90 -19.43 2.68
CA LYS A 209 6.19 -20.54 2.00
C LYS A 209 5.00 -21.04 2.81
N GLU A 210 5.17 -21.19 4.11
CA GLU A 210 4.06 -21.57 5.01
C GLU A 210 2.96 -20.50 4.97
N ILE A 211 3.34 -19.23 5.06
CA ILE A 211 2.40 -18.11 4.97
C ILE A 211 1.61 -18.18 3.66
N ALA A 212 2.27 -18.42 2.52
CA ALA A 212 1.62 -18.57 1.23
C ALA A 212 0.53 -19.64 1.26
N ALA A 213 0.85 -20.82 1.81
CA ALA A 213 -0.10 -21.94 1.91
C ALA A 213 -1.31 -21.60 2.81
N GLN A 214 -1.10 -20.83 3.88
CA GLN A 214 -2.15 -20.48 4.84
C GLN A 214 -3.13 -19.41 4.33
N ILE A 215 -2.68 -18.47 3.51
CA ILE A 215 -3.52 -17.35 3.03
C ILE A 215 -4.06 -17.52 1.61
N ALA A 216 -3.55 -18.51 0.85
CA ALA A 216 -4.04 -18.84 -0.49
C ALA A 216 -5.51 -19.33 -0.58
N PRO A 217 -6.04 -20.13 0.36
CA PRO A 217 -7.36 -20.78 0.22
C PRO A 217 -8.54 -19.80 0.10
N ALA A 218 -9.72 -20.35 -0.27
CA ALA A 218 -10.90 -19.59 -0.65
C ALA A 218 -11.47 -18.69 0.45
N ASN A 219 -11.32 -19.09 1.71
CA ASN A 219 -11.69 -18.29 2.89
C ASN A 219 -10.80 -17.06 3.11
N TYR A 220 -9.72 -16.92 2.33
CA TYR A 220 -8.80 -15.77 2.35
C TYR A 220 -8.64 -15.17 0.93
N LEU A 221 -7.46 -15.29 0.33
CA LEU A 221 -7.15 -14.66 -0.95
C LEU A 221 -7.88 -15.33 -2.12
N ASN A 222 -8.18 -16.63 -2.02
CA ASN A 222 -8.70 -17.44 -3.12
C ASN A 222 -7.78 -17.37 -4.37
N GLN A 223 -6.49 -17.65 -4.16
CA GLN A 223 -5.45 -17.60 -5.19
C GLN A 223 -4.67 -18.92 -5.22
N PRO A 224 -4.11 -19.33 -6.39
CA PRO A 224 -3.23 -20.48 -6.42
C PRO A 224 -2.02 -20.28 -5.48
N VAL A 225 -1.67 -21.31 -4.69
CA VAL A 225 -0.55 -21.25 -3.74
C VAL A 225 0.74 -20.82 -4.44
N THR A 226 1.00 -21.34 -5.65
CA THR A 226 2.18 -20.97 -6.44
C THR A 226 2.27 -19.47 -6.74
N VAL A 227 1.14 -18.79 -7.01
CA VAL A 227 1.11 -17.35 -7.26
C VAL A 227 1.50 -16.57 -6.01
N VAL A 228 0.96 -16.98 -4.85
CA VAL A 228 1.27 -16.34 -3.56
C VAL A 228 2.72 -16.63 -3.14
N GLU A 229 3.21 -17.86 -3.35
CA GLU A 229 4.59 -18.23 -3.05
C GLU A 229 5.60 -17.46 -3.92
N GLN A 230 5.33 -17.29 -5.22
CA GLN A 230 6.18 -16.51 -6.13
C GLN A 230 6.35 -15.05 -5.68
N VAL A 231 5.26 -14.47 -5.15
CA VAL A 231 5.28 -13.12 -4.56
C VAL A 231 6.11 -13.10 -3.29
N LEU A 232 5.75 -13.94 -2.31
CA LEU A 232 6.36 -13.88 -0.98
C LEU A 232 7.84 -14.30 -1.02
N THR A 233 8.23 -15.27 -1.84
CA THR A 233 9.63 -15.70 -1.96
C THR A 233 10.45 -14.86 -2.92
N GLY A 234 9.80 -14.02 -3.74
CA GLY A 234 10.47 -13.18 -4.71
C GLY A 234 11.08 -13.92 -5.90
N THR A 235 10.78 -15.21 -6.11
CA THR A 235 11.17 -15.95 -7.31
C THR A 235 9.94 -16.10 -8.20
N PHE A 236 9.88 -15.40 -9.33
CA PHE A 236 8.66 -15.27 -10.12
C PHE A 236 8.93 -15.14 -11.61
N ALA A 237 7.98 -15.59 -12.43
CA ALA A 237 7.97 -15.30 -13.86
C ALA A 237 7.55 -13.84 -14.09
N ASP A 238 8.20 -13.15 -15.04
CA ASP A 238 7.90 -11.75 -15.37
C ASP A 238 6.77 -11.58 -16.40
N GLY A 239 6.37 -12.66 -17.06
CA GLY A 239 5.37 -12.64 -18.14
C GLY A 239 5.95 -12.41 -19.55
N LEU A 240 7.27 -12.24 -19.68
CA LEU A 240 8.00 -12.10 -20.94
C LEU A 240 8.97 -13.27 -21.19
N GLY A 241 8.83 -14.36 -20.43
CA GLY A 241 9.62 -15.58 -20.57
C GLY A 241 10.84 -15.66 -19.67
N SER A 242 11.07 -14.66 -18.79
CA SER A 242 12.17 -14.69 -17.82
C SER A 242 11.67 -14.98 -16.41
N VAL A 243 12.54 -15.59 -15.60
CA VAL A 243 12.33 -15.75 -14.16
C VAL A 243 13.23 -14.74 -13.43
N ARG A 244 12.61 -13.88 -12.62
CA ARG A 244 13.31 -12.91 -11.77
C ARG A 244 13.46 -13.48 -10.35
N LYS A 245 14.57 -13.12 -9.70
CA LYS A 245 14.84 -13.39 -8.27
C LYS A 245 15.05 -12.06 -7.55
N VAL A 246 14.03 -11.63 -6.82
CA VAL A 246 14.00 -10.39 -6.03
C VAL A 246 13.42 -10.76 -4.66
N PRO A 247 14.22 -11.32 -3.73
CA PRO A 247 13.73 -11.85 -2.45
C PRO A 247 12.96 -10.82 -1.60
N ASP A 248 13.25 -9.54 -1.79
CA ASP A 248 12.64 -8.37 -1.17
C ASP A 248 11.61 -7.66 -2.08
N ARG A 249 11.02 -8.39 -3.06
CA ARG A 249 9.88 -7.93 -3.88
C ARG A 249 8.76 -7.39 -3.00
N VAL A 250 8.48 -8.11 -1.92
CA VAL A 250 7.63 -7.69 -0.79
C VAL A 250 8.41 -7.97 0.48
N ASP A 251 8.23 -7.11 1.48
CA ASP A 251 8.78 -7.32 2.81
C ASP A 251 7.84 -6.72 3.87
N PHE A 252 8.11 -6.99 5.14
CA PHE A 252 7.22 -6.67 6.24
C PHE A 252 7.99 -5.89 7.32
N ASP A 253 7.55 -4.66 7.56
CA ASP A 253 8.15 -3.74 8.53
C ASP A 253 7.02 -2.95 9.19
N ALA A 254 6.79 -3.22 10.47
CA ALA A 254 5.63 -2.71 11.19
C ALA A 254 5.66 -1.20 11.44
N PHE A 255 6.84 -0.56 11.34
CA PHE A 255 7.01 0.76 11.91
C PHE A 255 6.33 1.86 11.07
N PRO A 256 5.38 2.63 11.64
CA PRO A 256 4.65 3.66 10.93
C PRO A 256 5.45 4.97 10.91
N TRP A 257 6.47 5.04 10.05
CA TRP A 257 7.29 6.24 9.87
C TRP A 257 6.43 7.47 9.58
N GLN A 258 6.53 8.51 10.40
CA GLN A 258 5.83 9.78 10.18
C GLN A 258 6.29 10.45 8.89
N SER A 259 7.55 10.25 8.46
CA SER A 259 8.03 10.76 7.18
C SER A 259 7.29 10.17 5.96
N PHE A 260 6.74 8.96 6.09
CA PHE A 260 5.87 8.40 5.06
C PHE A 260 4.54 9.17 4.95
N ALA A 261 3.94 9.50 6.10
CA ALA A 261 2.72 10.30 6.14
C ALA A 261 2.90 11.68 5.52
N VAL A 262 4.03 12.34 5.84
CA VAL A 262 4.41 13.62 5.22
C VAL A 262 4.49 13.46 3.70
N TRP A 263 5.24 12.48 3.18
CA TRP A 263 5.34 12.28 1.73
C TRP A 263 3.99 12.01 1.08
N ILE A 264 3.15 11.15 1.67
CA ILE A 264 1.81 10.85 1.16
C ILE A 264 0.98 12.13 1.05
N MET A 265 0.95 12.95 2.10
CA MET A 265 0.25 14.23 2.07
C MET A 265 0.84 15.20 1.04
N THR A 266 2.16 15.21 0.82
CA THR A 266 2.74 16.03 -0.27
C THR A 266 2.24 15.60 -1.64
N GLN A 267 2.07 14.29 -1.88
CA GLN A 267 1.50 13.80 -3.14
C GLN A 267 -0.01 14.10 -3.23
N MET A 268 -0.75 14.04 -2.12
CA MET A 268 -2.14 14.51 -2.08
C MET A 268 -2.24 15.99 -2.46
N GLN A 269 -1.34 16.83 -1.97
CA GLN A 269 -1.30 18.26 -2.35
C GLN A 269 -0.87 18.45 -3.81
N ARG A 270 0.15 17.69 -4.28
CA ARG A 270 0.61 17.69 -5.69
C ARG A 270 -0.52 17.44 -6.68
N TRP A 271 -1.47 16.59 -6.31
CA TRP A 271 -2.61 16.21 -7.14
C TRP A 271 -3.93 16.89 -6.73
N GLY A 272 -3.84 17.97 -5.95
CA GLY A 272 -4.95 18.86 -5.58
C GLY A 272 -6.05 18.24 -4.74
N GLN A 273 -5.75 17.12 -4.05
CA GLN A 273 -6.67 16.50 -3.09
C GLN A 273 -6.64 17.27 -1.77
N ILE A 274 -5.47 17.70 -1.30
CA ILE A 274 -5.34 18.68 -0.21
C ILE A 274 -5.26 20.08 -0.85
N LYS A 275 -6.12 20.98 -0.38
CA LYS A 275 -6.14 22.39 -0.79
C LYS A 275 -5.60 23.26 0.34
N GLY A 276 -4.88 24.32 0.00
CA GLY A 276 -4.29 25.24 0.98
C GLY A 276 -3.10 24.65 1.74
N ASP A 277 -2.69 25.32 2.80
CA ASP A 277 -1.58 24.90 3.66
C ASP A 277 -1.99 23.77 4.60
N VAL A 278 -1.06 22.85 4.86
CA VAL A 278 -1.25 21.75 5.80
C VAL A 278 -0.05 21.67 6.74
N ASP A 279 -0.33 21.55 8.03
CA ASP A 279 0.69 21.22 9.02
C ASP A 279 0.99 19.71 8.95
N TYR A 280 1.90 19.37 8.02
CA TYR A 280 2.31 18.01 7.75
C TYR A 280 2.79 17.27 9.00
N ALA A 281 3.59 17.92 9.84
CA ALA A 281 4.21 17.29 10.99
C ALA A 281 3.15 16.95 12.05
N THR A 282 2.26 17.89 12.34
CA THR A 282 1.17 17.66 13.30
C THR A 282 0.21 16.57 12.82
N VAL A 283 -0.19 16.58 11.55
CA VAL A 283 -1.08 15.54 11.00
C VAL A 283 -0.39 14.18 11.01
N ALA A 284 0.87 14.12 10.58
CA ALA A 284 1.66 12.88 10.59
C ALA A 284 1.78 12.30 12.01
N ALA A 285 2.06 13.13 13.02
CA ALA A 285 2.18 12.68 14.40
C ALA A 285 0.86 12.18 15.01
N LYS A 286 -0.28 12.79 14.62
CA LYS A 286 -1.61 12.35 15.07
C LYS A 286 -2.08 11.06 14.41
N VAL A 287 -1.76 10.86 13.13
CA VAL A 287 -2.25 9.70 12.38
C VAL A 287 -1.28 8.52 12.51
N TYR A 288 0.03 8.72 12.38
CA TYR A 288 1.02 7.63 12.41
C TYR A 288 1.60 7.47 13.81
N LEU A 289 1.11 6.47 14.55
CA LEU A 289 1.37 6.27 15.98
C LEU A 289 2.72 5.58 16.25
N ALA A 290 3.80 6.17 15.74
CA ALA A 290 5.16 5.61 15.81
C ALA A 290 5.65 5.37 17.25
N THR A 291 5.29 6.22 18.21
CA THR A 291 5.68 6.06 19.61
C THR A 291 5.03 4.82 20.25
N ASP A 292 3.74 4.60 19.98
CA ASP A 292 3.02 3.43 20.50
C ASP A 292 3.55 2.14 19.86
N ALA A 293 3.78 2.17 18.55
CA ALA A 293 4.41 1.08 17.82
C ALA A 293 5.78 0.74 18.41
N ALA A 294 6.65 1.75 18.63
CA ALA A 294 7.98 1.55 19.22
C ALA A 294 7.90 0.89 20.60
N LYS A 295 6.96 1.33 21.45
CA LYS A 295 6.76 0.76 22.78
C LYS A 295 6.39 -0.72 22.71
N LEU A 296 5.43 -1.10 21.86
CA LEU A 296 4.99 -2.49 21.74
C LEU A 296 6.02 -3.36 21.01
N MET A 297 6.77 -2.83 20.05
CA MET A 297 7.92 -3.51 19.44
C MET A 297 8.96 -3.90 20.49
N LYS A 298 9.33 -2.98 21.40
CA LYS A 298 10.26 -3.28 22.51
C LYS A 298 9.72 -4.37 23.45
N GLN A 299 8.42 -4.34 23.76
CA GLN A 299 7.79 -5.38 24.57
C GLN A 299 7.82 -6.77 23.90
N ASN A 300 7.83 -6.80 22.56
CA ASN A 300 7.96 -8.02 21.77
C ASN A 300 9.42 -8.40 21.48
N GLY A 301 10.40 -7.75 22.13
CA GLY A 301 11.83 -8.05 21.96
C GLY A 301 12.44 -7.52 20.66
N LEU A 302 11.78 -6.58 19.98
CA LEU A 302 12.27 -5.95 18.76
C LEU A 302 12.95 -4.62 19.06
N THR A 303 13.86 -4.21 18.17
CA THR A 303 14.52 -2.91 18.21
C THR A 303 13.83 -1.96 17.24
N PRO A 304 12.92 -1.08 17.70
CA PRO A 304 12.35 -0.06 16.83
C PRO A 304 13.39 1.02 16.51
N PRO A 305 13.17 1.83 15.47
CA PRO A 305 13.93 3.05 15.23
C PRO A 305 13.92 4.01 16.42
N GLU A 306 15.01 4.77 16.56
CA GLU A 306 15.13 5.83 17.57
C GLU A 306 14.38 7.11 17.17
N THR A 307 14.17 7.32 15.87
CA THR A 307 13.45 8.47 15.31
C THR A 307 12.15 8.02 14.65
N THR A 308 11.18 8.94 14.54
CA THR A 308 9.91 8.70 13.85
C THR A 308 9.96 9.11 12.38
N THR A 309 11.01 9.81 11.97
CA THR A 309 11.23 10.32 10.62
C THR A 309 12.58 9.90 10.07
N LYS A 310 12.62 9.70 8.75
CA LYS A 310 13.83 9.47 7.97
C LYS A 310 13.72 10.13 6.60
N THR A 311 14.85 10.52 6.04
CA THR A 311 15.01 10.90 4.63
C THR A 311 15.05 9.64 3.76
N PHE A 312 14.52 9.73 2.54
CA PHE A 312 14.55 8.63 1.57
C PHE A 312 14.55 9.16 0.14
N VAL A 313 14.66 8.27 -0.85
CA VAL A 313 14.73 8.62 -2.27
C VAL A 313 13.56 8.00 -3.02
N VAL A 314 12.89 8.79 -3.86
CA VAL A 314 11.82 8.36 -4.77
C VAL A 314 12.20 8.73 -6.20
N MET A 315 12.45 7.73 -7.04
CA MET A 315 13.04 7.85 -8.39
C MET A 315 14.17 8.89 -8.46
N GLY A 316 15.21 8.70 -7.65
CA GLY A 316 16.39 9.57 -7.66
C GLY A 316 16.20 10.95 -7.00
N LYS A 317 14.99 11.33 -6.59
CA LYS A 317 14.74 12.57 -5.84
C LYS A 317 14.72 12.31 -4.34
N THR A 318 15.60 12.98 -3.60
CA THR A 318 15.63 12.95 -2.14
C THR A 318 14.41 13.65 -1.57
N PHE A 319 13.72 12.97 -0.65
CA PHE A 319 12.64 13.52 0.15
C PHE A 319 13.12 13.71 1.59
N ASP A 320 13.18 14.98 2.01
CA ASP A 320 13.40 15.37 3.39
C ASP A 320 12.04 15.76 4.02
N PRO A 321 11.55 15.02 5.03
CA PRO A 321 10.27 15.32 5.69
C PRO A 321 10.24 16.68 6.40
N ALA A 322 11.38 17.32 6.65
CA ALA A 322 11.44 18.69 7.17
C ALA A 322 11.21 19.76 6.08
N LYS A 323 11.30 19.38 4.79
CA LYS A 323 11.19 20.28 3.64
C LYS A 323 10.14 19.85 2.61
N PRO A 324 8.90 19.52 3.02
CA PRO A 324 7.88 18.98 2.12
C PRO A 324 7.49 19.95 1.00
N LYS A 325 7.51 21.26 1.28
CA LYS A 325 7.19 22.30 0.30
C LYS A 325 8.25 22.42 -0.80
N GLU A 326 9.54 22.42 -0.43
CA GLU A 326 10.65 22.43 -1.41
C GLU A 326 10.57 21.20 -2.33
N TYR A 327 10.26 20.03 -1.76
CA TYR A 327 10.07 18.81 -2.54
C TYR A 327 8.89 18.93 -3.52
N LEU A 328 7.73 19.41 -3.05
CA LEU A 328 6.55 19.62 -3.88
C LEU A 328 6.80 20.61 -5.02
N ASP A 329 7.48 21.72 -4.72
CA ASP A 329 7.78 22.78 -5.70
C ASP A 329 8.82 22.34 -6.74
N SER A 330 9.60 21.28 -6.47
CA SER A 330 10.58 20.72 -7.40
C SER A 330 9.99 19.99 -8.61
N PHE A 331 8.68 19.69 -8.60
CA PHE A 331 8.03 18.92 -9.67
C PHE A 331 7.53 19.80 -10.81
N LYS A 332 7.88 19.41 -12.03
CA LYS A 332 7.40 20.06 -13.27
C LYS A 332 5.93 19.75 -13.55
N ILE A 333 5.55 18.48 -13.40
CA ILE A 333 4.17 18.02 -13.61
C ILE A 333 3.50 17.85 -12.24
N LYS A 334 2.43 18.61 -12.05
CA LYS A 334 1.51 18.62 -10.92
C LYS A 334 0.11 18.97 -11.45
N ARG A 335 -0.93 18.79 -10.65
CA ARG A 335 -2.29 19.15 -11.10
C ARG A 335 -2.34 20.62 -11.52
N ALA A 336 -2.91 20.89 -12.69
CA ALA A 336 -3.19 22.25 -13.12
C ALA A 336 -4.16 22.88 -12.10
N GLY A 337 -3.77 24.04 -11.57
CA GLY A 337 -4.58 24.81 -10.61
C GLY A 337 -5.88 25.30 -11.23
#